data_AF-A0A318TMY3-F1
#
_entry.id   AF-A0A318TMY3-F1
#
_cell.length_a   1.000
_cell.length_b   1.000
_cell.length_c   1.000
_cell.angle_alpha   90.00
_cell.angle_beta   90.00
_cell.angle_gamma   90.00
#
_symmetry.space_group_name_H-M   'P 1'
#
loop_
_entity.id
_entity.type
_entity.pdbx_description
1 polymer ?
#
loop_
_entity_poly.entity_id
_entity_poly.type
_entity_poly.pdbx_seq_one_letter_code
_entity_poly.pdbx_strand_id
1 'polypeptide(L)'
;MAKNRILFLSCYGIALILLLYFGLNSLFVSILNETFPNVNFIIVLLLLIIVSFSIGLGIRQYINSFTKDKRNKMKNFIFGITLFSWLIVLGMFWVI
;
A
#
# COMPACT_ATOMS: atom_id res chain seq x y z
N MET A 1 -23.40 -10.45 -2.02
CA MET A 1 -22.00 -10.54 -1.56
C MET A 1 -20.95 -9.99 -2.55
N ALA A 2 -21.18 -9.95 -3.87
CA ALA A 2 -20.17 -9.45 -4.84
C ALA A 2 -19.90 -7.93 -4.76
N LYS A 3 -20.93 -7.12 -4.47
CA LYS A 3 -20.85 -5.64 -4.44
C LYS A 3 -19.86 -5.13 -3.38
N ASN A 4 -19.86 -5.70 -2.16
CA ASN A 4 -18.95 -5.32 -1.08
C ASN A 4 -17.49 -5.71 -1.36
N ARG A 5 -17.28 -6.77 -2.15
CA ARG A 5 -15.93 -7.24 -2.51
C ARG A 5 -15.23 -6.28 -3.48
N ILE A 6 -15.95 -5.77 -4.48
CA ILE A 6 -15.38 -4.81 -5.45
C ILE A 6 -15.05 -3.50 -4.73
N LEU A 7 -15.96 -3.02 -3.87
CA LEU A 7 -15.70 -1.83 -3.04
C LEU A 7 -14.46 -2.00 -2.17
N PHE A 8 -14.33 -3.12 -1.45
CA PHE A 8 -13.16 -3.40 -0.63
C PHE A 8 -11.86 -3.41 -1.45
N LEU A 9 -11.85 -4.10 -2.59
CA LEU A 9 -10.68 -4.17 -3.49
C LEU A 9 -10.31 -2.79 -4.06
N SER A 10 -11.30 -1.99 -4.44
CA SER A 10 -11.07 -0.63 -4.95
C SER A 10 -10.51 0.29 -3.87
N CYS A 11 -11.10 0.25 -2.67
CA CYS A 11 -10.62 1.02 -1.52
C CYS A 11 -9.20 0.60 -1.13
N TYR A 12 -8.93 -0.71 -1.16
CA TYR A 12 -7.60 -1.26 -0.94
C TYR A 12 -6.58 -0.71 -1.96
N GLY A 13 -6.88 -0.78 -3.26
CA GLY A 13 -5.98 -0.28 -4.30
C GLY A 13 -5.71 1.22 -4.17
N ILE A 14 -6.75 2.03 -3.96
CA ILE A 14 -6.63 3.48 -3.78
C ILE A 14 -5.77 3.80 -2.54
N ALA A 15 -6.04 3.14 -1.40
CA ALA A 15 -5.28 3.33 -0.18
C ALA A 15 -3.79 2.98 -0.38
N LEU A 16 -3.50 1.92 -1.14
CA LEU A 16 -2.14 1.48 -1.42
C LEU A 16 -1.39 2.47 -2.32
N ILE A 17 -2.04 2.96 -3.37
CA ILE A 17 -1.46 3.98 -4.27
C ILE A 17 -1.17 5.27 -3.48
N LEU A 18 -2.13 5.75 -2.68
CA LEU A 18 -1.95 6.95 -1.86
C LEU A 18 -0.80 6.76 -0.85
N LEU A 19 -0.78 5.63 -0.14
CA LEU A 19 0.27 5.31 0.82
C LEU A 19 1.65 5.32 0.17
N LEU A 20 1.79 4.63 -0.96
CA LEU A 20 3.05 4.53 -1.69
C LEU A 20 3.48 5.89 -2.24
N TYR A 21 2.57 6.62 -2.88
CA TYR A 21 2.86 7.93 -3.47
C TYR A 21 3.30 8.94 -2.41
N PHE A 22 2.47 9.17 -1.38
CA PHE A 22 2.80 10.13 -0.33
C PHE A 22 3.99 9.67 0.52
N GLY A 23 4.08 8.37 0.79
CA GLY A 23 5.19 7.78 1.54
C GLY A 23 6.53 8.00 0.85
N LEU A 24 6.65 7.54 -0.39
CA LEU A 24 7.87 7.68 -1.18
C LEU A 24 8.22 9.15 -1.41
N ASN A 25 7.24 10.01 -1.69
CA ASN A 25 7.50 11.43 -1.94
C ASN A 25 8.01 12.12 -0.68
N SER A 26 7.41 11.82 0.47
CA SER A 26 7.83 12.38 1.75
C SER A 26 9.22 11.88 2.16
N LEU A 27 9.55 10.62 1.88
CA LEU A 27 10.89 10.09 2.08
C LEU A 27 11.91 10.78 1.16
N PHE A 28 11.57 10.95 -0.13
CA PHE A 28 12.43 11.61 -1.10
C PHE A 28 12.74 13.07 -0.70
N VAL A 29 11.71 13.84 -0.37
CA VAL A 29 11.86 15.22 0.14
C VAL A 29 12.68 15.26 1.44
N SER A 30 12.50 14.28 2.32
CA SER A 30 13.24 14.23 3.59
C SER A 30 14.73 13.97 3.41
N ILE A 31 15.13 13.26 2.35
CA ILE A 31 16.54 12.99 2.03
C ILE A 31 17.22 14.21 1.39
N LEU A 32 16.46 15.06 0.69
CA LEU A 32 16.99 16.30 0.09
C LEU A 32 17.36 17.38 1.11
N ASN A 33 17.03 17.19 2.39
CA ASN A 33 17.46 18.10 3.45
C ASN A 33 18.94 17.89 3.80
N GLU A 34 19.63 18.98 4.13
CA GLU A 34 21.09 18.99 4.40
C GLU A 34 21.51 18.14 5.60
N THR A 35 20.58 17.82 6.51
CA THR A 35 20.83 17.01 7.71
C THR A 35 20.09 15.68 7.62
N PHE A 36 20.80 14.65 7.15
CA PHE A 36 20.30 13.27 7.09
C PHE A 36 21.03 12.36 8.12
N PRO A 37 20.30 11.51 8.88
CA PRO A 37 18.84 11.35 8.88
C PRO A 37 18.12 12.45 9.67
N ASN A 38 17.06 13.01 9.06
CA ASN A 38 16.19 13.98 9.72
C ASN A 38 15.12 13.25 10.55
N VAL A 39 14.69 13.87 11.66
CA VAL A 39 13.51 13.46 12.44
C VAL A 39 12.29 13.23 11.53
N ASN A 40 12.08 14.07 10.52
CA ASN A 40 11.00 13.92 9.54
C ASN A 40 11.09 12.58 8.78
N PHE A 41 12.30 12.17 8.38
CA PHE A 41 12.51 10.89 7.70
C PHE A 41 12.10 9.72 8.61
N ILE A 42 12.51 9.75 9.88
CA ILE A 42 12.21 8.70 10.86
C ILE A 42 10.69 8.63 11.12
N ILE A 43 10.02 9.77 11.28
CA ILE A 43 8.57 9.83 11.49
C ILE A 43 7.83 9.23 10.28
N VAL A 44 8.17 9.66 9.06
CA VAL A 44 7.53 9.16 7.84
C VAL A 44 7.76 7.65 7.68
N LEU A 45 8.97 7.16 7.95
CA LEU A 45 9.29 5.74 7.88
C LEU A 45 8.46 4.91 8.88
N LEU A 46 8.36 5.36 10.14
CA LEU A 46 7.52 4.71 11.14
C LEU A 46 6.04 4.70 10.74
N LEU A 47 5.54 5.81 10.19
CA LEU A 47 4.15 5.94 9.75
C LEU A 47 3.85 4.98 8.58
N LEU A 48 4.79 4.85 7.63
CA LEU A 48 4.68 3.87 6.55
C LEU A 48 4.64 2.44 7.07
N ILE A 49 5.47 2.09 8.05
CA ILE A 49 5.48 0.75 8.65
C ILE A 49 4.13 0.47 9.34
N ILE A 50 3.64 1.40 10.16
CA ILE A 50 2.38 1.24 10.90
C ILE A 50 1.21 1.06 9.93
N VAL A 51 1.08 1.93 8.93
CA VAL A 51 -0.04 1.86 7.98
C VAL A 51 0.05 0.60 7.11
N SER A 52 1.24 0.24 6.64
CA SER A 52 1.45 -1.01 5.90
C SER A 52 1.05 -2.23 6.73
N PHE A 53 1.36 -2.22 8.03
CA PHE A 53 0.99 -3.29 8.95
C PHE A 53 -0.52 -3.38 9.16
N SER A 54 -1.20 -2.24 9.39
CA SER A 54 -2.65 -2.17 9.51
C SER A 54 -3.36 -2.70 8.25
N ILE A 55 -2.88 -2.32 7.07
CA ILE A 55 -3.40 -2.82 5.79
C ILE A 55 -3.18 -4.34 5.68
N GLY A 56 -1.99 -4.83 6.02
CA GLY A 56 -1.68 -6.27 6.01
C GLY A 56 -2.59 -7.08 6.94
N LEU A 57 -2.89 -6.57 8.14
CA LEU A 57 -3.84 -7.18 9.06
C LEU A 57 -5.27 -7.18 8.50
N GLY A 58 -5.73 -6.06 7.94
CA GLY A 58 -7.05 -5.96 7.31
C GLY A 58 -7.23 -6.95 6.16
N ILE A 59 -6.21 -7.08 5.30
CA ILE A 59 -6.17 -8.10 4.25
C ILE A 59 -6.22 -9.51 4.84
N ARG A 60 -5.44 -9.80 5.88
CA ARG A 60 -5.37 -11.13 6.48
C ARG A 60 -6.73 -11.55 7.06
N GLN A 61 -7.41 -10.63 7.74
CA GLN A 61 -8.77 -10.85 8.24
C GLN A 61 -9.75 -11.08 7.09
N TYR A 62 -9.69 -10.23 6.06
CA TYR A 62 -10.54 -10.34 4.87
C TYR A 62 -10.33 -11.66 4.11
N ILE A 63 -9.08 -12.10 3.92
CA ILE A 63 -8.76 -13.36 3.24
C ILE A 63 -9.19 -14.56 4.11
N ASN A 64 -9.07 -14.45 5.43
CA ASN A 64 -9.43 -15.53 6.33
C ASN A 64 -10.93 -15.83 6.36
N SER A 65 -11.79 -14.87 5.99
CA SER A 65 -13.24 -15.09 5.89
C SER A 65 -13.67 -15.92 4.66
N PHE A 66 -12.74 -16.29 3.76
CA PHE A 66 -13.03 -17.13 2.60
C PHE A 66 -12.67 -18.61 2.82
N THR A 67 -13.39 -19.49 2.12
CA THR A 67 -13.07 -20.92 2.02
C THR A 67 -11.69 -21.15 1.40
N LYS A 68 -11.04 -22.28 1.72
CA LYS A 68 -9.67 -22.62 1.28
C LYS A 68 -9.44 -22.42 -0.22
N ASP A 69 -10.37 -22.84 -1.07
CA ASP A 69 -10.24 -22.73 -2.53
C ASP A 69 -10.29 -21.28 -3.03
N LYS A 70 -11.15 -20.45 -2.42
CA LYS A 70 -11.27 -19.02 -2.77
C LYS A 70 -10.13 -18.19 -2.17
N ARG A 71 -9.49 -18.69 -1.12
CA ARG A 71 -8.40 -18.01 -0.41
C ARG A 71 -7.17 -17.80 -1.29
N ASN A 72 -6.70 -18.83 -1.99
CA ASN A 72 -5.54 -18.71 -2.88
C ASN A 72 -5.82 -17.79 -4.06
N LYS A 73 -7.01 -17.89 -4.65
CA LYS A 73 -7.43 -16.98 -5.72
C LYS A 73 -7.45 -15.52 -5.26
N MET A 74 -7.94 -15.26 -4.05
CA MET A 74 -8.00 -13.90 -3.50
C MET A 74 -6.62 -13.34 -3.15
N LYS A 75 -5.71 -14.18 -2.61
CA LYS A 75 -4.31 -13.82 -2.36
C LYS A 75 -3.62 -13.36 -3.65
N ASN A 76 -3.75 -14.14 -4.73
CA ASN A 76 -3.15 -13.78 -6.02
C ASN A 76 -3.74 -12.48 -6.57
N PHE A 77 -5.05 -12.26 -6.40
CA PHE A 77 -5.70 -11.02 -6.85
C PHE A 77 -5.20 -9.79 -6.09
N ILE A 78 -5.06 -9.91 -4.77
CA ILE A 78 -4.52 -8.84 -3.91
C ILE A 78 -3.06 -8.56 -4.27
N PHE A 79 -2.25 -9.60 -4.44
CA PHE A 79 -0.86 -9.46 -4.88
C PHE A 79 -0.75 -8.76 -6.25
N GLY A 80 -1.63 -9.12 -7.19
CA GLY A 80 -1.73 -8.45 -8.49
C GLY A 80 -2.06 -6.96 -8.36
N ILE A 81 -2.99 -6.59 -7.47
CA ILE A 81 -3.32 -5.17 -7.20
C ILE A 81 -2.13 -4.45 -6.57
N THR A 82 -1.40 -5.08 -5.65
CA THR A 82 -0.20 -4.50 -5.05
C THR A 82 0.85 -4.20 -6.11
N LEU A 83 1.17 -5.18 -6.98
CA LEU A 83 2.12 -4.99 -8.08
C LEU A 83 1.66 -3.89 -9.03
N PHE A 84 0.38 -3.88 -9.39
CA PHE A 84 -0.19 -2.86 -10.26
C PHE A 84 -0.11 -1.46 -9.64
N SER A 85 -0.38 -1.34 -8.33
CA SER A 85 -0.26 -0.08 -7.58
C SER A 85 1.18 0.43 -7.57
N TRP A 86 2.15 -0.47 -7.40
CA TRP A 86 3.57 -0.15 -7.50
C TRP A 86 3.94 0.37 -8.89
N LEU A 87 3.51 -0.29 -9.96
CA LEU A 87 3.77 0.16 -11.33
C LEU A 87 3.18 1.55 -11.61
N ILE A 88 1.97 1.84 -11.12
CA ILE A 88 1.36 3.17 -11.24
C ILE A 88 2.21 4.21 -10.53
N VAL A 89 2.59 3.97 -9.27
CA VAL A 89 3.34 4.94 -8.48
C VAL A 89 4.72 5.17 -9.08
N LEU A 90 5.42 4.11 -9.50
CA LEU A 90 6.71 4.25 -10.19
C LEU A 90 6.57 5.02 -11.51
N GLY A 91 5.51 4.77 -12.27
CA GLY A 91 5.20 5.55 -13.47
C GLY A 91 4.96 7.03 -13.18
N MET A 92 4.27 7.36 -12.08
CA MET A 92 4.07 8.75 -11.65
C MET A 92 5.40 9.42 -11.26
N PHE A 93 6.28 8.70 -10.56
CA PHE A 93 7.61 9.19 -10.21
C PHE A 93 8.54 9.34 -11.42
N TRP A 94 8.33 8.57 -12.49
CA TRP A 94 9.11 8.70 -13.72
C TRP A 94 8.72 9.94 -14.56
N VAL A 95 7.48 10.40 -14.42
CA VAL A 95 6.95 11.57 -15.14
C VAL A 95 7.34 12.88 -14.45
N ILE A 96 7.75 12.83 -13.18
CA ILE A 96 8.23 13.95 -12.36
C ILE A 96 9.74 14.08 -12.52
#